data_AF-A0A2D8ZSA3-F1
#
_entry.id   AF-A0A2D8ZSA3-F1
#
_cell.length_a   1.000
_cell.length_b   1.000
_cell.length_c   1.000
_cell.angle_alpha   90.00
_cell.angle_beta   90.00
_cell.angle_gamma   90.00
#
_symmetry.space_group_name_H-M   'P 1'
#
loop_
_entity.id
_entity.type
_entity.pdbx_description
1 polymer ?
#
loop_
_entity_poly.entity_id
_entity_poly.type
_entity_poly.pdbx_seq_one_letter_code
_entity_poly.pdbx_strand_id
1 'polypeptide(L)'
;MRKSITALLGLSLIGLSAIADEVWSTPIGDVVYEDETDDGWAVWSYPGLTERGTVYIKDLAGVYEGRTAYAGIWIEAESPGIELCDVAVTDPATGESHYNWGRVDIVFTEPDFPGGWVALRGSCFNDPGDYLIGKPVTAIQE
;
A
#
# COMPACT_ATOMS: atom_id res chain seq x y z
N MET A 1 25.35 -0.63 -59.57
CA MET A 1 24.02 -0.92 -58.97
C MET A 1 24.19 -1.02 -57.46
N ARG A 2 23.63 -0.04 -56.72
CA ARG A 2 23.67 0.03 -55.25
C ARG A 2 22.72 -1.01 -54.66
N LYS A 3 23.18 -1.83 -53.71
CA LYS A 3 22.32 -2.63 -52.83
C LYS A 3 22.40 -2.03 -51.43
N SER A 4 21.37 -1.30 -51.03
CA SER A 4 21.22 -0.80 -49.67
C SER A 4 20.72 -1.93 -48.79
N ILE A 5 21.50 -2.30 -47.77
CA ILE A 5 21.06 -3.21 -46.70
C ILE A 5 20.41 -2.34 -45.64
N THR A 6 19.10 -2.48 -45.46
CA THR A 6 18.36 -1.80 -44.39
C THR A 6 18.37 -2.72 -43.18
N ALA A 7 19.18 -2.41 -42.17
CA ALA A 7 19.15 -3.10 -40.89
C ALA A 7 18.01 -2.50 -40.04
N LEU A 8 16.98 -3.29 -39.78
CA LEU A 8 15.91 -2.96 -38.84
C LEU A 8 16.47 -3.16 -37.41
N LEU A 9 16.66 -2.07 -36.68
CA LEU A 9 17.06 -2.11 -35.28
C LEU A 9 15.80 -2.38 -34.43
N GLY A 10 15.62 -3.62 -33.99
CA GLY A 10 14.56 -3.99 -33.06
C GLY A 10 14.89 -3.50 -31.65
N LEU A 11 14.24 -2.43 -31.21
CA LEU A 11 14.34 -1.94 -29.84
C LEU A 11 13.40 -2.77 -28.96
N SER A 12 13.90 -3.85 -28.36
CA SER A 12 13.17 -4.60 -27.35
C SER A 12 13.01 -3.72 -26.10
N LEU A 13 11.80 -3.21 -25.90
CA LEU A 13 11.36 -2.62 -24.63
C LEU A 13 11.31 -3.74 -23.59
N ILE A 14 12.38 -3.86 -22.81
CA ILE A 14 12.37 -4.67 -21.59
C ILE A 14 11.46 -3.91 -20.62
N GLY A 15 10.26 -4.41 -20.38
CA GLY A 15 9.37 -3.85 -19.35
C GLY A 15 10.06 -4.02 -18.01
N LEU A 16 10.54 -2.92 -17.41
CA LEU A 16 10.85 -2.92 -16.00
C LEU A 16 9.53 -3.12 -15.27
N SER A 17 9.36 -4.27 -14.61
CA SER A 17 8.37 -4.38 -13.55
C SER A 17 8.68 -3.28 -12.55
N ALA A 18 7.75 -2.37 -12.32
CA ALA A 18 7.86 -1.43 -11.21
C ALA A 18 8.02 -2.27 -9.94
N ILE A 19 9.19 -2.21 -9.32
CA ILE A 19 9.36 -2.74 -7.97
C ILE A 19 8.63 -1.74 -7.11
N ALA A 20 7.66 -2.22 -6.33
CA ALA A 20 6.98 -1.41 -5.32
C ALA A 20 8.02 -0.60 -4.54
N ASP A 21 7.81 0.71 -4.44
CA ASP A 21 8.82 1.65 -3.95
C ASP A 21 9.25 1.31 -2.52
N GLU A 22 8.34 0.76 -1.72
CA GLU A 22 8.62 0.24 -0.39
C GLU A 22 7.87 -1.07 -0.11
N VAL A 23 8.54 -2.00 0.56
CA VAL A 23 7.93 -3.22 1.09
C VAL A 23 8.31 -3.35 2.56
N TRP A 24 7.37 -3.75 3.40
CA TRP A 24 7.60 -4.01 4.81
C TRP A 24 7.19 -5.42 5.19
N SER A 25 8.08 -6.11 5.89
CA SER A 25 7.77 -7.41 6.48
C SER A 25 7.02 -7.20 7.79
N THR A 26 5.90 -7.92 7.95
CA THR A 26 5.05 -7.88 9.14
C THR A 26 4.67 -9.30 9.60
N PRO A 27 4.15 -9.46 10.83
CA PRO A 27 3.61 -10.75 11.30
C PRO A 27 2.49 -11.35 10.44
N ILE A 28 1.76 -10.55 9.65
CA ILE A 28 0.68 -11.03 8.78
C ILE A 28 1.14 -11.23 7.32
N GLY A 29 2.45 -11.03 7.05
CA GLY A 29 3.06 -11.04 5.72
C GLY A 29 3.37 -9.63 5.21
N ASP A 30 3.74 -9.53 3.93
CA ASP A 30 4.32 -8.29 3.42
C ASP A 30 3.26 -7.23 3.09
N VAL A 31 3.46 -6.04 3.66
CA VAL A 31 2.77 -4.81 3.30
C VAL A 31 3.58 -4.11 2.22
N VAL A 32 2.90 -3.63 1.18
CA VAL A 32 3.54 -3.12 -0.04
C VAL A 32 3.00 -1.73 -0.32
N TYR A 33 3.87 -0.76 -0.57
CA TYR A 33 3.51 0.53 -1.14
C TYR A 33 3.22 0.34 -2.63
N GLU A 34 1.96 0.38 -3.03
CA GLU A 34 1.53 0.03 -4.39
C GLU A 34 1.45 1.24 -5.31
N ASP A 35 0.83 2.32 -4.84
CA ASP A 35 0.47 3.47 -5.68
C ASP A 35 0.17 4.72 -4.84
N GLU A 36 -0.14 5.82 -5.53
CA GLU A 36 -0.57 7.09 -4.94
C GLU A 36 -1.77 7.65 -5.71
N THR A 37 -2.69 8.30 -5.01
CA THR A 37 -3.80 9.03 -5.64
C THR A 37 -3.45 10.50 -5.85
N ASP A 38 -4.06 11.12 -6.87
CA ASP A 38 -3.92 12.56 -7.15
C ASP A 38 -4.33 13.46 -5.96
N ASP A 39 -5.15 12.95 -5.04
CA ASP A 39 -5.61 13.64 -3.83
C ASP A 39 -4.66 13.49 -2.62
N GLY A 40 -3.46 12.96 -2.86
CA GLY A 40 -2.39 12.86 -1.86
C GLY A 40 -2.54 11.67 -0.91
N TRP A 41 -3.17 10.58 -1.35
CA TRP A 41 -3.24 9.35 -0.55
C TRP A 41 -2.19 8.35 -1.01
N ALA A 42 -1.40 7.82 -0.07
CA ALA A 42 -0.60 6.63 -0.32
C ALA A 42 -1.51 5.39 -0.27
N VAL A 43 -1.33 4.48 -1.23
CA VAL A 43 -2.09 3.23 -1.33
C VAL A 43 -1.16 2.08 -1.01
N TRP A 44 -1.37 1.42 0.13
CA TRP A 44 -0.64 0.21 0.47
C TRP A 44 -1.55 -1.01 0.40
N SER A 45 -1.00 -2.15 0.01
CA SER A 45 -1.70 -3.43 0.10
C SER A 45 -1.11 -4.29 1.21
N TYR A 46 -1.93 -5.16 1.80
CA TYR A 46 -1.50 -6.10 2.84
C TYR A 46 -2.23 -7.43 2.71
N PRO A 47 -1.72 -8.54 3.29
CA PRO A 47 -2.41 -9.82 3.25
C PRO A 47 -3.71 -9.77 4.06
N GLY A 48 -4.85 -9.92 3.39
CA GLY A 48 -6.17 -10.06 4.03
C GLY A 48 -6.58 -11.53 4.16
N LEU A 49 -7.83 -11.78 4.55
CA LEU A 49 -8.33 -13.14 4.82
C LEU A 49 -8.53 -13.98 3.56
N THR A 50 -9.05 -13.37 2.49
CA THR A 50 -9.37 -14.02 1.21
C THR A 50 -8.53 -13.47 0.07
N GLU A 51 -8.42 -12.15 0.02
CA GLU A 51 -7.62 -11.38 -0.92
C GLU A 51 -6.82 -10.33 -0.16
N ARG A 52 -5.95 -9.59 -0.86
CA ARG A 52 -5.20 -8.51 -0.22
C ARG A 52 -6.17 -7.39 0.16
N GLY A 53 -6.00 -6.87 1.37
CA GLY A 53 -6.65 -5.62 1.78
C GLY A 53 -5.86 -4.42 1.26
N THR A 54 -6.54 -3.28 1.21
CA THR A 54 -5.96 -2.01 0.78
C THR A 54 -6.06 -1.01 1.92
N VAL A 55 -5.03 -0.19 2.11
CA VAL A 55 -5.05 0.91 3.05
C VAL A 55 -4.69 2.21 2.34
N TYR A 56 -5.52 3.22 2.56
CA TYR A 56 -5.37 4.56 2.04
C TYR A 56 -4.91 5.47 3.17
N ILE A 57 -3.72 6.05 3.05
CA ILE A 57 -3.10 6.88 4.11
C ILE A 57 -2.99 8.31 3.59
N LYS A 58 -3.65 9.23 4.27
CA LYS A 58 -3.74 10.62 3.81
C LYS A 58 -2.44 11.37 4.08
N ASP A 59 -2.07 12.22 3.12
CA ASP A 59 -0.93 13.14 3.16
C ASP A 59 0.45 12.44 3.20
N LEU A 60 0.50 11.13 2.93
CA LEU A 60 1.74 10.35 2.86
C LEU A 60 2.29 10.19 1.44
N ALA A 61 1.46 10.40 0.41
CA ALA A 61 1.88 10.30 -0.98
C ALA A 61 3.07 11.23 -1.29
N GLY A 62 4.12 10.68 -1.89
CA GLY A 62 5.35 11.37 -2.26
C GLY A 62 6.24 11.79 -1.08
N VAL A 63 5.91 11.41 0.15
CA VAL A 63 6.66 11.80 1.35
C VAL A 63 7.61 10.67 1.76
N TYR A 64 8.90 10.85 1.48
CA TYR A 64 9.95 9.85 1.78
C TYR A 64 10.92 10.27 2.89
N GLU A 65 10.86 11.53 3.34
CA GLU A 65 11.73 12.08 4.39
C GLU A 65 10.87 12.82 5.43
N GLY A 66 11.36 12.89 6.67
CA GLY A 66 10.67 13.63 7.74
C GLY A 66 9.29 13.07 8.09
N ARG A 67 9.04 11.78 7.83
CA ARG A 67 7.75 11.13 8.12
C ARG A 67 7.48 11.09 9.61
N THR A 68 6.20 11.28 9.97
CA THR A 68 5.74 11.33 11.36
C THR A 68 4.60 10.34 11.59
N ALA A 69 3.42 10.85 11.97
CA ALA A 69 2.21 10.08 12.16
C ALA A 69 1.18 10.47 11.09
N TYR A 70 0.46 9.49 10.56
CA TYR A 70 -0.55 9.66 9.53
C TYR A 70 -1.78 8.83 9.88
N ALA A 71 -2.94 9.29 9.42
CA ALA A 71 -4.20 8.58 9.56
C ALA A 71 -4.66 8.04 8.21
N GLY A 72 -5.42 6.95 8.24
CA GLY A 72 -5.92 6.30 7.05
C GLY A 72 -7.16 5.45 7.27
N ILE A 73 -7.60 4.83 6.19
CA ILE A 73 -8.72 3.89 6.16
C ILE A 73 -8.24 2.61 5.47
N TRP A 74 -8.48 1.47 6.10
CA TRP A 74 -8.31 0.17 5.46
C TRP A 74 -9.65 -0.33 4.92
N ILE A 75 -9.61 -1.03 3.80
CA ILE A 75 -10.74 -1.61 3.08
C ILE A 75 -10.37 -3.04 2.69
N GLU A 76 -11.29 -3.97 2.89
CA GLU A 76 -11.19 -5.36 2.45
C GLU A 76 -12.54 -5.79 1.84
N ALA A 77 -12.55 -6.81 1.00
CA ALA A 77 -13.80 -7.44 0.60
C ALA A 77 -14.55 -8.02 1.81
N GLU A 78 -15.86 -8.07 1.69
CA GLU A 78 -16.73 -8.73 2.64
C GLU A 78 -16.41 -10.23 2.70
N SER A 79 -16.35 -10.77 3.92
CA SER A 79 -16.11 -12.18 4.17
C SER A 79 -17.14 -12.74 5.16
N PRO A 80 -17.52 -14.02 5.08
CA PRO A 80 -18.37 -14.62 6.09
C PRO A 80 -17.69 -14.65 7.46
N GLY A 81 -18.42 -14.29 8.52
CA GLY A 81 -17.96 -14.42 9.91
C GLY A 81 -17.15 -13.25 10.46
N ILE A 82 -17.02 -12.16 9.70
CA ILE A 82 -16.54 -10.86 10.20
C ILE A 82 -17.73 -9.93 10.50
N GLU A 83 -17.57 -9.09 11.51
CA GLU A 83 -18.51 -8.02 11.80
C GLU A 83 -18.29 -6.88 10.78
N LEU A 84 -19.36 -6.49 10.08
CA LEU A 84 -19.35 -5.43 9.08
C LEU A 84 -19.83 -4.11 9.69
N CYS A 85 -19.39 -3.00 9.12
CA CYS A 85 -19.82 -1.68 9.53
C CYS A 85 -21.26 -1.37 9.10
N ASP A 86 -21.94 -0.47 9.81
CA ASP A 86 -23.31 -0.04 9.47
C ASP A 86 -23.37 0.85 8.22
N VAL A 87 -22.24 1.46 7.84
CA VAL A 87 -22.11 2.34 6.68
C VAL A 87 -21.00 1.84 5.77
N ALA A 88 -21.16 2.04 4.47
CA ALA A 88 -20.14 1.70 3.49
C ALA A 88 -19.19 2.88 3.23
N VAL A 89 -17.95 2.55 2.90
CA VAL A 89 -16.98 3.47 2.28
C VAL A 89 -16.77 3.07 0.84
N THR A 90 -16.53 4.04 -0.04
CA THR A 90 -16.22 3.79 -1.44
C THR A 90 -14.72 3.71 -1.62
N ASP A 91 -14.24 2.59 -2.18
CA ASP A 91 -12.86 2.42 -2.60
C ASP A 91 -12.53 3.44 -3.70
N PRO A 92 -11.55 4.33 -3.49
CA PRO A 92 -11.20 5.37 -4.48
C PRO A 92 -10.65 4.83 -5.81
N ALA A 93 -10.04 3.65 -5.83
CA ALA A 93 -9.43 3.06 -7.02
C ALA A 93 -10.46 2.32 -7.90
N THR A 94 -11.42 1.61 -7.27
CA THR A 94 -12.39 0.79 -8.01
C THR A 94 -13.78 1.44 -8.12
N GLY A 95 -14.11 2.36 -7.21
CA GLY A 95 -15.45 2.92 -7.07
C GLY A 95 -16.45 1.98 -6.40
N GLU A 96 -16.02 0.80 -5.96
CA GLU A 96 -16.86 -0.16 -5.24
C GLU A 96 -17.09 0.28 -3.79
N SER A 97 -18.24 -0.07 -3.23
CA SER A 97 -18.57 0.28 -1.85
C SER A 97 -18.43 -0.92 -0.95
N HIS A 98 -17.70 -0.78 0.14
CA HIS A 98 -17.40 -1.86 1.09
C HIS A 98 -17.90 -1.53 2.49
N TYR A 99 -18.41 -2.54 3.17
CA TYR A 99 -18.80 -2.49 4.58
C TYR A 99 -17.72 -3.09 5.51
N ASN A 100 -16.72 -3.78 4.95
CA ASN A 100 -15.57 -4.27 5.70
C ASN A 100 -14.42 -3.26 5.62
N TRP A 101 -14.44 -2.30 6.54
CA TRP A 101 -13.44 -1.24 6.60
C TRP A 101 -13.20 -0.78 8.04
N GLY A 102 -12.16 0.04 8.23
CA GLY A 102 -11.94 0.69 9.51
C GLY A 102 -10.82 1.72 9.47
N ARG A 103 -10.54 2.29 10.63
CA ARG A 103 -9.51 3.33 10.77
C ARG A 103 -8.15 2.72 11.04
N VAL A 104 -7.11 3.37 10.55
CA VAL A 104 -5.73 3.07 10.87
C VAL A 104 -4.99 4.36 11.23
N ASP A 105 -4.14 4.28 12.25
CA ASP A 105 -3.15 5.31 12.55
C ASP A 105 -1.77 4.68 12.38
N ILE A 106 -0.86 5.35 11.66
CA ILE A 106 0.48 4.87 11.37
C ILE A 106 1.48 5.87 11.95
N VAL A 107 2.48 5.37 12.66
CA VAL A 107 3.59 6.16 13.18
C VAL A 107 4.89 5.57 12.66
N PHE A 108 5.65 6.37 11.93
CA PHE A 108 6.98 5.98 11.46
C PHE A 108 7.97 5.93 12.63
N THR A 109 8.71 4.83 12.74
CA THR A 109 9.78 4.66 13.74
C THR A 109 11.07 5.31 13.30
N GLU A 110 11.32 5.33 12.00
CA GLU A 110 12.38 6.09 11.35
C GLU A 110 11.74 7.04 10.32
N PRO A 111 12.05 8.35 10.36
CA PRO A 111 11.36 9.35 9.55
C PRO A 111 11.71 9.30 8.07
N ASP A 112 12.89 8.78 7.72
CA ASP A 112 13.40 8.81 6.35
C ASP A 112 13.39 7.43 5.72
N PHE A 113 13.25 7.37 4.40
CA PHE A 113 13.30 6.14 3.62
C PHE A 113 14.70 5.49 3.65
N PRO A 114 14.81 4.16 3.86
CA PRO A 114 13.77 3.21 4.23
C PRO A 114 13.45 3.28 5.72
N GLY A 115 12.17 3.42 6.07
CA GLY A 115 11.71 3.61 7.46
C GLY A 115 10.71 2.55 7.90
N GLY A 116 10.82 2.09 9.15
CA GLY A 116 9.81 1.23 9.77
C GLY A 116 8.61 2.02 10.28
N TRP A 117 7.57 1.30 10.67
CA TRP A 117 6.36 1.90 11.23
C TRP A 117 5.66 0.98 12.23
N VAL A 118 4.83 1.61 13.07
CA VAL A 118 3.81 0.95 13.89
C VAL A 118 2.45 1.46 13.44
N ALA A 119 1.55 0.55 13.10
CA ALA A 119 0.16 0.84 12.81
C ALA A 119 -0.72 0.42 13.97
N LEU A 120 -1.74 1.22 14.29
CA LEU A 120 -2.87 0.85 15.10
C LEU A 120 -4.07 0.70 14.18
N ARG A 121 -4.81 -0.40 14.27
CA ARG A 121 -6.01 -0.69 13.48
C ARG A 121 -7.25 -0.78 14.37
N GLY A 122 -8.36 -0.23 13.88
CA GLY A 122 -9.69 -0.42 14.45
C GLY A 122 -10.71 -0.72 13.35
N SER A 123 -11.83 -1.33 13.73
CA SER A 123 -12.94 -1.61 12.80
C SER A 123 -13.98 -0.49 12.85
N CYS A 124 -14.50 -0.10 11.69
CA CYS A 124 -15.52 0.94 11.56
C CYS A 124 -15.08 2.25 12.24
N PHE A 125 -15.96 2.81 13.08
CA PHE A 125 -15.68 4.03 13.86
C PHE A 125 -15.01 3.77 15.21
N ASN A 126 -14.63 2.53 15.54
CA ASN A 126 -13.96 2.25 16.80
C ASN A 126 -12.51 2.76 16.78
N ASP A 127 -12.00 3.20 17.92
CA ASP A 127 -10.61 3.65 18.03
C ASP A 127 -9.66 2.50 17.74
N PRO A 128 -8.58 2.74 16.99
CA PRO A 128 -7.59 1.71 16.71
C PRO A 128 -6.94 1.16 17.99
N GLY A 129 -6.94 -0.16 18.14
CA GLY A 129 -6.46 -0.83 19.35
C GLY A 129 -5.48 -1.98 19.08
N ASP A 130 -5.59 -2.62 17.92
CA ASP A 130 -4.69 -3.70 17.51
C ASP A 130 -3.48 -3.12 16.80
N TYR A 131 -2.28 -3.50 17.21
CA TYR A 131 -1.05 -2.97 16.62
C TYR A 131 -0.38 -3.94 15.65
N LEU A 132 0.24 -3.40 14.62
CA LEU A 132 1.06 -4.12 13.65
C LEU A 132 2.38 -3.35 13.45
N ILE A 133 3.49 -4.07 13.31
CA ILE A 133 4.80 -3.46 13.08
C ILE A 133 5.28 -3.86 11.69
N GLY A 134 5.66 -2.87 10.89
CA GLY A 134 6.29 -3.05 9.59
C GLY A 134 7.77 -2.69 9.64
N LYS A 135 8.62 -3.64 9.25
CA LYS A 135 10.06 -3.42 9.10
C LYS A 135 10.40 -3.33 7.62
N PRO A 136 11.14 -2.31 7.16
CA PRO A 136 11.42 -2.16 5.75
C PRO A 136 12.26 -3.33 5.26
N VAL A 137 11.85 -3.89 4.12
CA VAL A 137 12.63 -4.88 3.38
C VAL A 137 13.63 -4.11 2.54
N THR A 138 14.85 -4.01 3.04
CA THR A 138 15.95 -3.36 2.31
C THR A 138 16.78 -4.41 1.59
N ALA A 139 17.30 -4.06 0.42
CA ALA A 139 18.32 -4.85 -0.25
C ALA A 139 19.62 -4.78 0.55
N ILE A 140 19.76 -5.61 1.58
CA ILE A 140 21.04 -5.95 2.22
C ILE A 140 21.28 -7.42 1.84
N GLN A 141 21.89 -7.65 0.66
CA GLN A 141 23.33 -7.94 0.46
C GLN A 141 23.75 -9.29 1.06
N GLU A 142 23.76 -10.32 0.20
CA GLU A 142 24.80 -11.37 0.27
C GLU A 142 25.97 -10.99 -0.63
#